data_AF-A0A7X2IAG7-F1
#
_entry.id   AF-A0A7X2IAG7-F1
#
_cell.length_a   1.000
_cell.length_b   1.000
_cell.length_c   1.000
_cell.angle_alpha   90.00
_cell.angle_beta   90.00
_cell.angle_gamma   90.00
#
_symmetry.space_group_name_H-M   'P 1'
#
loop_
_entity.id
_entity.type
_entity.pdbx_description
1 polymer ?
#
loop_
_entity_poly.entity_id
_entity_poly.type
_entity_poly.pdbx_seq_one_letter_code
_entity_poly.pdbx_strand_id
1 'polypeptide(L)'
;MLTLLRSPLRLLSCTLLATSLLAAGCDRHIDQELAAHEAAQTTLGLTPKQFADRFNNRLADVLKDMKVEEPEHMAHLYMLDPSRLHPGKYEYVLDTQVGPAQTTLIGTLNKKGELRNVGVMMTNKVPGARDEFLICASSAARSFISGSEDKLLPLITRLTTVALDNPGQRMTEVVADQLLSVELVPQGVLFQVQPRQ
;
A
#
# COMPACT_ATOMS: atom_id res chain seq x y z
N MET A 1 -49.71 9.82 65.58
CA MET A 1 -48.36 9.84 66.20
C MET A 1 -47.41 9.16 65.22
N LEU A 2 -46.28 9.83 64.95
CA LEU A 2 -45.06 9.49 64.16
C LEU A 2 -44.82 7.98 63.93
N THR A 3 -44.20 7.44 62.88
CA THR A 3 -43.33 7.87 61.75
C THR A 3 -43.05 6.56 60.98
N LEU A 4 -42.83 6.53 59.66
CA LEU A 4 -41.47 6.46 59.11
C LEU A 4 -41.55 6.50 57.56
N LEU A 5 -41.22 7.68 57.02
CA LEU A 5 -40.51 7.79 55.74
C LEU A 5 -39.18 7.04 55.87
N ARG A 6 -38.87 6.14 54.93
CA ARG A 6 -37.53 5.69 54.50
C ARG A 6 -37.75 4.53 53.51
N SER A 7 -37.21 4.47 52.30
CA SER A 7 -36.27 5.31 51.59
C SER A 7 -36.17 4.75 50.15
N PRO A 8 -36.67 5.42 49.10
CA PRO A 8 -36.39 5.02 47.71
C PRO A 8 -34.93 5.34 47.31
N LEU A 9 -34.19 6.07 48.17
CA LEU A 9 -32.81 6.50 47.92
C LEU A 9 -31.79 5.35 47.90
N ARG A 10 -32.06 4.21 48.55
CA ARG A 10 -31.12 3.07 48.58
C ARG A 10 -31.13 2.21 47.31
N LEU A 11 -32.25 2.19 46.58
CA LEU A 11 -32.36 1.46 45.31
C LEU A 11 -31.76 2.23 44.13
N LEU A 12 -31.82 3.57 44.17
CA LEU A 12 -31.20 4.44 43.16
C LEU A 12 -29.67 4.53 43.27
N SER A 13 -29.11 4.34 44.47
CA SER A 13 -27.65 4.41 44.67
C SER A 13 -26.91 3.14 44.22
N CYS A 14 -27.56 1.98 44.20
CA CYS A 14 -26.94 0.74 43.69
C CYS A 14 -26.94 0.65 42.16
N THR A 15 -27.95 1.20 41.48
CA THR A 15 -28.02 1.23 40.01
C THR A 15 -27.08 2.27 39.39
N LEU A 16 -26.78 3.37 40.09
CA LEU A 16 -25.79 4.38 39.65
C LEU A 16 -24.33 3.93 39.85
N LEU A 17 -24.04 3.09 40.86
CA LEU A 17 -22.70 2.50 41.01
C LEU A 17 -22.42 1.38 39.99
N ALA A 18 -23.42 0.58 39.63
CA ALA A 18 -23.26 -0.50 38.65
C ALA A 18 -23.05 0.04 37.21
N THR A 19 -23.65 1.19 36.89
CA THR A 19 -23.51 1.83 35.57
C THR A 19 -22.23 2.65 35.43
N SER A 20 -21.65 3.16 36.52
CA SER A 20 -20.34 3.84 36.48
C SER A 20 -19.15 2.87 36.38
N LEU A 21 -19.27 1.66 36.93
CA LEU A 21 -18.26 0.59 36.77
C LEU A 21 -18.27 -0.03 35.36
N LEU A 22 -19.42 -0.07 34.69
CA LEU A 22 -19.54 -0.54 33.29
C LEU A 22 -19.15 0.52 32.25
N ALA A 23 -19.10 1.81 32.62
CA ALA A 23 -18.70 2.91 31.73
C ALA A 23 -17.22 3.30 31.86
N ALA A 24 -16.51 2.84 32.90
CA ALA A 24 -15.13 3.26 33.18
C ALA A 24 -14.04 2.23 32.80
N GLY A 25 -14.40 1.04 32.33
CA GLY A 25 -13.44 -0.08 32.21
C GLY A 25 -13.34 -0.78 30.86
N CYS A 26 -14.12 -0.40 29.84
CA CYS A 26 -14.00 -1.00 28.51
C CYS A 26 -12.77 -0.44 27.78
N ASP A 27 -11.61 -0.94 28.18
CA ASP A 27 -10.49 -1.39 27.35
C ASP A 27 -10.08 -0.58 26.11
N ARG A 28 -10.25 0.75 26.15
CA ARG A 28 -9.67 1.63 25.14
C ARG A 28 -8.15 1.47 25.00
N HIS A 29 -7.48 0.96 26.03
CA HIS A 29 -6.06 0.66 25.98
C HIS A 29 -5.77 -0.62 25.18
N ILE A 30 -6.51 -1.71 25.41
CA ILE A 30 -6.39 -2.93 24.59
C ILE A 30 -6.86 -2.69 23.16
N ASP A 31 -7.91 -1.91 22.93
CA ASP A 31 -8.33 -1.52 21.57
C ASP A 31 -7.29 -0.64 20.89
N GLN A 32 -6.62 0.25 21.63
CA GLN A 32 -5.51 1.06 21.09
C GLN A 32 -4.26 0.23 20.86
N GLU A 33 -3.96 -0.74 21.73
CA GLU A 33 -2.85 -1.66 21.56
C GLU A 33 -3.12 -2.63 20.41
N LEU A 34 -4.31 -3.22 20.29
CA LEU A 34 -4.73 -4.02 19.13
C LEU A 34 -4.73 -3.18 17.86
N ALA A 35 -5.28 -1.96 17.85
CA ALA A 35 -5.25 -1.11 16.67
C ALA A 35 -3.84 -0.64 16.33
N ALA A 36 -2.97 -0.45 17.32
CA ALA A 36 -1.54 -0.17 17.11
C ALA A 36 -0.80 -1.42 16.63
N HIS A 37 -1.18 -2.61 17.09
CA HIS A 37 -0.62 -3.89 16.68
C HIS A 37 -1.07 -4.27 15.26
N GLU A 38 -2.34 -4.06 14.91
CA GLU A 38 -2.90 -4.20 13.56
C GLU A 38 -2.30 -3.16 12.60
N ALA A 39 -2.13 -1.90 13.04
CA ALA A 39 -1.45 -0.88 12.25
C ALA A 39 0.06 -1.12 12.12
N ALA A 40 0.68 -1.79 13.10
CA ALA A 40 2.07 -2.21 13.05
C ALA A 40 2.27 -3.48 12.22
N GLN A 41 1.23 -4.31 12.03
CA GLN A 41 1.37 -5.61 11.39
C GLN A 41 1.38 -5.62 9.87
N THR A 42 1.04 -4.55 9.16
CA THR A 42 1.24 -4.53 7.68
C THR A 42 1.55 -3.14 7.13
N THR A 43 2.82 -2.77 7.20
CA THR A 43 3.39 -1.62 6.46
C THR A 43 4.62 -2.05 5.67
N LEU A 44 4.86 -1.40 4.54
CA LEU A 44 6.10 -1.49 3.77
C LEU A 44 7.24 -0.67 4.39
N GLY A 45 6.98 0.10 5.45
CA GLY A 45 7.98 0.81 6.25
C GLY A 45 8.64 2.01 5.57
N LEU A 46 8.13 2.46 4.42
CA LEU A 46 8.65 3.64 3.71
C LEU A 46 7.60 4.74 3.59
N THR A 47 8.01 5.98 3.78
CA THR A 47 7.21 7.15 3.38
C THR A 47 7.19 7.30 1.84
N PRO A 48 6.23 8.04 1.26
CA PRO A 48 6.20 8.33 -0.19
C PRO A 48 7.52 8.88 -0.74
N LYS A 49 8.17 9.78 0.02
CA LYS A 49 9.45 10.37 -0.38
C LYS A 49 10.56 9.33 -0.43
N GLN A 50 10.70 8.51 0.62
CA GLN A 50 11.70 7.42 0.64
C GLN A 50 11.44 6.39 -0.45
N PHE A 51 10.16 6.09 -0.72
CA PHE A 51 9.79 5.21 -1.83
C PHE A 51 10.22 5.81 -3.17
N ALA A 52 9.98 7.10 -3.42
CA ALA A 52 10.40 7.76 -4.65
C ALA A 52 11.91 7.74 -4.85
N ASP A 53 12.66 8.03 -3.79
CA ASP A 53 14.13 7.99 -3.83
C ASP A 53 14.61 6.59 -4.19
N ARG A 54 14.06 5.54 -3.55
CA ARG A 54 14.41 4.15 -3.87
C ARG A 54 13.99 3.79 -5.29
N PHE A 55 12.76 4.10 -5.68
CA PHE A 55 12.22 3.81 -7.00
C PHE A 55 13.12 4.41 -8.09
N ASN A 56 13.47 5.69 -7.97
CA ASN A 56 14.31 6.39 -8.92
C ASN A 56 15.70 5.76 -9.04
N ASN A 57 16.30 5.37 -7.91
CA ASN A 57 17.60 4.71 -7.88
C ASN A 57 17.59 3.29 -8.51
N ARG A 58 16.42 2.68 -8.73
CA ARG A 58 16.28 1.36 -9.37
C ARG A 58 15.98 1.42 -10.85
N LEU A 59 15.61 2.58 -11.39
CA LEU A 59 15.18 2.72 -12.79
C LEU A 59 16.26 2.30 -13.78
N ALA A 60 17.50 2.78 -13.60
CA ALA A 60 18.60 2.46 -14.50
C ALA A 60 18.90 0.95 -14.51
N ASP A 61 18.88 0.30 -13.34
CA ASP A 61 19.07 -1.15 -13.22
C ASP A 61 17.96 -1.92 -13.96
N VAL A 62 16.71 -1.50 -13.81
CA VAL A 62 15.57 -2.14 -14.49
C VAL A 62 15.66 -1.97 -16.00
N LEU A 63 15.97 -0.76 -16.46
CA LEU A 63 16.11 -0.45 -17.89
C LEU A 63 17.28 -1.24 -18.52
N LYS A 64 18.35 -1.44 -17.76
CA LYS A 64 19.48 -2.30 -18.17
C LYS A 64 19.04 -3.76 -18.33
N ASP A 65 18.23 -4.29 -17.41
CA ASP A 65 17.72 -5.67 -17.51
C ASP A 65 16.74 -5.85 -18.66
N MET A 66 16.01 -4.79 -19.01
CA MET A 66 15.17 -4.72 -20.21
C MET A 66 15.97 -4.52 -21.50
N LYS A 67 17.30 -4.37 -21.40
CA LYS A 67 18.23 -4.16 -22.53
C LYS A 67 17.89 -2.92 -23.36
N VAL A 68 17.43 -1.86 -22.69
CA VAL A 68 17.17 -0.56 -23.31
C VAL A 68 18.51 0.13 -23.62
N GLU A 69 18.57 0.86 -24.74
CA GLU A 69 19.72 1.70 -25.08
C GLU A 69 19.79 2.90 -24.12
N GLU A 70 20.99 3.22 -23.62
CA GLU A 70 21.23 4.35 -22.70
C GLU A 70 20.33 4.36 -21.44
N PRO A 71 20.39 3.33 -20.58
CA PRO A 71 19.46 3.16 -19.45
C PRO A 71 19.46 4.33 -18.47
N GLU A 72 20.61 4.97 -18.24
CA GLU A 72 20.73 6.16 -17.38
C GLU A 72 19.95 7.35 -17.94
N HIS A 73 20.08 7.60 -19.26
CA HIS A 73 19.36 8.70 -19.90
C HIS A 73 17.85 8.44 -19.88
N MET A 74 17.45 7.20 -20.20
CA MET A 74 16.06 6.79 -20.25
C MET A 74 15.39 6.79 -18.88
N ALA A 75 16.14 6.55 -17.79
CA ALA A 75 15.61 6.57 -16.43
C ALA A 75 14.92 7.91 -16.10
N HIS A 76 15.43 9.03 -16.61
CA HIS A 76 14.86 10.36 -16.37
C HIS A 76 13.41 10.50 -16.84
N LEU A 77 12.98 9.74 -17.85
CA LEU A 77 11.60 9.77 -18.34
C LEU A 77 10.61 9.17 -17.34
N TYR A 78 11.10 8.32 -16.45
CA TYR A 78 10.28 7.54 -15.52
C TYR A 78 10.47 7.94 -14.06
N MET A 79 11.25 8.99 -13.78
CA MET A 79 11.50 9.42 -12.41
C MET A 79 10.22 9.95 -11.74
N LEU A 80 10.00 9.50 -10.52
CA LEU A 80 9.04 10.12 -9.61
C LEU A 80 9.61 11.44 -9.12
N ASP A 81 8.81 12.51 -9.22
CA ASP A 81 9.11 13.78 -8.58
C ASP A 81 8.65 13.74 -7.12
N PRO A 82 9.56 13.64 -6.13
CA PRO A 82 9.18 13.53 -4.71
C PRO A 82 8.47 14.79 -4.20
N SER A 83 8.66 15.93 -4.86
CA SER A 83 8.00 17.18 -4.49
C SER A 83 6.50 17.16 -4.79
N ARG A 84 6.05 16.29 -5.70
CA ARG A 84 4.64 16.12 -6.09
C ARG A 84 3.95 15.00 -5.32
N LEU A 85 4.71 14.24 -4.53
CA LEU A 85 4.20 13.19 -3.65
C LEU A 85 3.72 13.81 -2.35
N HIS A 86 2.63 14.54 -2.44
CA HIS A 86 1.86 14.94 -1.28
C HIS A 86 0.84 13.83 -0.98
N PRO A 87 0.46 13.62 0.29
CA PRO A 87 -0.77 12.86 0.57
C PRO A 87 -1.87 13.54 -0.25
N GLY A 88 -2.52 12.79 -1.14
CA GLY A 88 -3.45 13.35 -2.12
C GLY A 88 -4.65 14.06 -1.47
N LYS A 89 -5.68 14.34 -2.28
CA LYS A 89 -6.96 14.92 -1.81
C LYS A 89 -7.63 14.08 -0.70
N TYR A 90 -7.21 12.83 -0.57
CA TYR A 90 -7.45 11.94 0.55
C TYR A 90 -6.13 11.79 1.31
N GLU A 91 -6.16 12.15 2.60
CA GLU A 91 -5.03 12.39 3.51
C GLU A 91 -4.00 11.23 3.64
N TYR A 92 -4.24 10.09 2.99
CA TYR A 92 -3.45 8.85 3.09
C TYR A 92 -3.27 8.10 1.75
N VAL A 93 -3.16 8.80 0.62
CA VAL A 93 -3.00 8.18 -0.72
C VAL A 93 -1.81 8.76 -1.48
N LEU A 94 -0.99 7.88 -2.04
CA LEU A 94 -0.02 8.15 -3.11
C LEU A 94 -0.76 8.02 -4.44
N ASP A 95 -0.75 9.05 -5.28
CA ASP A 95 -1.34 9.03 -6.63
C ASP A 95 -0.52 9.95 -7.55
N THR A 96 0.15 9.36 -8.54
CA THR A 96 0.96 10.11 -9.51
C THR A 96 1.10 9.35 -10.82
N GLN A 97 1.47 10.06 -11.89
CA GLN A 97 1.67 9.49 -13.22
C GLN A 97 3.15 9.56 -13.60
N VAL A 98 3.61 8.53 -14.29
CA VAL A 98 5.00 8.36 -14.71
C VAL A 98 5.06 8.03 -16.19
N GLY A 99 6.06 8.61 -16.87
CA GLY A 99 6.40 8.28 -18.25
C GLY A 99 5.43 8.79 -19.33
N PRO A 100 5.80 8.65 -20.60
CA PRO A 100 5.00 9.10 -21.74
C PRO A 100 3.65 8.39 -21.88
N ALA A 101 3.52 7.12 -21.47
CA ALA A 101 2.26 6.38 -21.55
C ALA A 101 1.33 6.63 -20.35
N GLN A 102 1.79 7.42 -19.37
CA GLN A 102 1.04 7.88 -18.20
C GLN A 102 0.63 6.74 -17.25
N THR A 103 1.55 5.79 -17.00
CA THR A 103 1.38 4.74 -15.99
C THR A 103 1.14 5.36 -14.63
N THR A 104 0.09 4.91 -13.94
CA THR A 104 -0.31 5.47 -12.65
C THR A 104 0.33 4.69 -11.51
N LEU A 105 1.01 5.38 -10.59
CA LEU A 105 1.46 4.83 -9.32
C LEU A 105 0.46 5.22 -8.25
N ILE A 106 -0.10 4.22 -7.59
CA ILE A 106 -1.04 4.38 -6.49
C ILE A 106 -0.48 3.76 -5.22
N GLY A 107 -0.92 4.22 -4.05
CA GLY A 107 -0.53 3.59 -2.79
C GLY A 107 -1.37 4.12 -1.65
N THR A 108 -1.45 3.35 -0.57
CA THR A 108 -2.18 3.76 0.63
C THR A 108 -1.21 3.94 1.79
N LEU A 109 -1.47 4.89 2.67
CA LEU A 109 -0.64 5.21 3.82
C LEU A 109 -1.30 4.75 5.13
N ASN A 110 -0.48 4.42 6.12
CA ASN A 110 -0.93 4.25 7.50
C ASN A 110 -1.02 5.63 8.19
N LYS A 111 -1.45 5.64 9.46
CA LYS A 111 -1.56 6.88 10.27
C LYS A 111 -0.22 7.59 10.50
N LYS A 112 0.91 6.90 10.31
CA LYS A 112 2.27 7.46 10.41
C LYS A 112 2.77 8.04 9.08
N GLY A 113 1.99 7.94 8.00
CA GLY A 113 2.39 8.37 6.66
C GLY A 113 3.30 7.37 5.93
N GLU A 114 3.40 6.12 6.41
CA GLU A 114 4.16 5.04 5.78
C GLU A 114 3.25 4.23 4.85
N LEU A 115 3.81 3.75 3.74
CA LEU A 115 3.10 2.97 2.74
C LEU A 115 2.63 1.64 3.34
N ARG A 116 1.35 1.31 3.14
CA ARG A 116 0.77 -0.01 3.39
C ARG A 116 0.79 -0.88 2.14
N ASN A 117 0.73 -0.25 0.97
CA ASN A 117 0.88 -0.88 -0.33
C ASN A 117 1.33 0.15 -1.37
N VAL A 118 1.89 -0.37 -2.46
CA VAL A 118 2.14 0.38 -3.70
C VAL A 118 1.55 -0.43 -4.84
N GLY A 119 0.83 0.24 -5.73
CA GLY A 119 0.27 -0.30 -6.95
C GLY A 119 0.81 0.45 -8.17
N VAL A 120 1.00 -0.27 -9.26
CA VAL A 120 1.34 0.26 -10.58
C VAL A 120 0.19 -0.12 -11.51
N MET A 121 -0.43 0.86 -12.15
CA MET A 121 -1.61 0.66 -12.97
C MET A 121 -1.38 1.11 -14.41
N MET A 122 -1.52 0.17 -15.33
CA MET A 122 -1.54 0.41 -16.76
C MET A 122 -2.99 0.55 -17.22
N THR A 123 -3.43 1.78 -17.46
CA THR A 123 -4.77 2.09 -18.01
C THR A 123 -4.74 2.26 -19.53
N ASN A 124 -3.59 2.63 -20.07
CA ASN A 124 -3.40 2.92 -21.48
C ASN A 124 -3.06 1.65 -22.28
N LYS A 125 -3.55 1.57 -23.52
CA LYS A 125 -3.33 0.45 -24.46
C LYS A 125 -2.40 0.82 -25.62
N VAL A 126 -1.77 2.00 -25.59
CA VAL A 126 -0.82 2.42 -26.64
C VAL A 126 0.39 1.49 -26.71
N PRO A 127 1.02 1.36 -27.90
CA PRO A 127 2.33 0.73 -28.02
C PRO A 127 3.32 1.39 -27.02
N GLY A 128 4.00 0.58 -26.21
CA GLY A 128 4.94 1.05 -25.18
C GLY A 128 4.35 1.19 -23.76
N ALA A 129 3.01 1.19 -23.59
CA ALA A 129 2.40 1.24 -22.25
C ALA A 129 2.75 0.02 -21.39
N ARG A 130 2.87 -1.15 -22.03
CA ARG A 130 3.28 -2.38 -21.36
C ARG A 130 4.71 -2.31 -20.86
N ASP A 131 5.63 -1.76 -21.65
CA ASP A 131 7.03 -1.66 -21.27
C ASP A 131 7.21 -0.66 -20.13
N GLU A 132 6.56 0.52 -20.22
CA GLU A 132 6.51 1.49 -19.13
C GLU A 132 5.92 0.89 -17.85
N PHE A 133 4.82 0.13 -17.97
CA PHE A 133 4.25 -0.58 -16.84
C PHE A 133 5.24 -1.56 -16.20
N LEU A 134 5.98 -2.34 -17.00
CA LEU A 134 6.99 -3.29 -16.50
C LEU A 134 8.18 -2.57 -15.86
N ILE A 135 8.61 -1.43 -16.41
CA ILE A 135 9.65 -0.56 -15.82
C ILE A 135 9.21 -0.10 -14.43
N CYS A 136 8.01 0.47 -14.35
CA CYS A 136 7.44 0.98 -13.11
C CYS A 136 7.19 -0.14 -12.09
N ALA A 137 6.60 -1.26 -12.50
CA ALA A 137 6.32 -2.39 -11.63
C ALA A 137 7.60 -3.01 -11.06
N SER A 138 8.62 -3.22 -11.90
CA SER A 138 9.90 -3.77 -11.46
C SER A 138 10.65 -2.83 -10.54
N SER A 139 10.63 -1.52 -10.84
CA SER A 139 11.26 -0.51 -9.99
C SER A 139 10.55 -0.40 -8.64
N ALA A 140 9.21 -0.44 -8.63
CA ALA A 140 8.43 -0.47 -7.40
C ALA A 140 8.72 -1.71 -6.55
N ALA A 141 8.79 -2.90 -7.15
CA ALA A 141 9.14 -4.13 -6.44
C ALA A 141 10.56 -4.08 -5.83
N ARG A 142 11.55 -3.59 -6.58
CA ARG A 142 12.94 -3.42 -6.14
C ARG A 142 13.12 -2.37 -5.03
N SER A 143 12.12 -1.53 -4.77
CA SER A 143 12.14 -0.61 -3.62
C SER A 143 11.94 -1.33 -2.28
N PHE A 144 11.34 -2.52 -2.29
CA PHE A 144 10.98 -3.30 -1.09
C PHE A 144 11.65 -4.67 -1.01
N ILE A 145 12.07 -5.23 -2.15
CA ILE A 145 12.70 -6.56 -2.24
C ILE A 145 14.18 -6.39 -2.52
N SER A 146 15.03 -7.07 -1.75
CA SER A 146 16.48 -7.13 -1.94
C SER A 146 16.98 -8.56 -1.99
N GLY A 147 18.03 -8.82 -2.79
CA GLY A 147 18.65 -10.15 -2.95
C GLY A 147 17.91 -11.12 -3.87
N SER A 148 16.96 -10.64 -4.68
CA SER A 148 16.23 -11.41 -5.70
C SER A 148 15.81 -10.55 -6.89
N GLU A 149 16.51 -9.44 -7.10
CA GLU A 149 16.17 -8.39 -8.06
C GLU A 149 16.16 -8.89 -9.51
N ASP A 150 17.06 -9.82 -9.83
CA ASP A 150 17.21 -10.47 -11.13
C ASP A 150 15.99 -11.29 -11.54
N LYS A 151 15.24 -11.82 -10.56
CA LYS A 151 14.04 -12.63 -10.79
C LYS A 151 12.76 -11.81 -10.93
N LEU A 152 12.77 -10.55 -10.48
CA LEU A 152 11.55 -9.74 -10.39
C LEU A 152 10.94 -9.41 -11.76
N LEU A 153 11.74 -8.94 -12.72
CA LEU A 153 11.22 -8.55 -14.03
C LEU A 153 10.61 -9.76 -14.80
N PRO A 154 11.28 -10.93 -14.88
CA PRO A 154 10.66 -12.13 -15.46
C PRO A 154 9.39 -12.57 -14.72
N LEU A 155 9.40 -12.51 -13.38
CA LEU A 155 8.24 -12.86 -12.56
C LEU A 155 7.05 -11.94 -12.87
N ILE A 156 7.24 -10.63 -12.78
CA ILE A 156 6.20 -9.63 -13.03
C ILE A 156 5.66 -9.81 -14.46
N THR A 157 6.54 -9.97 -15.44
CA THR A 157 6.15 -10.21 -16.85
C THR A 157 5.24 -11.43 -16.98
N ARG A 158 5.57 -12.54 -16.30
CA ARG A 158 4.75 -13.76 -16.27
C ARG A 158 3.41 -13.50 -15.60
N LEU A 159 3.39 -12.93 -14.39
CA LEU A 159 2.15 -12.62 -13.66
C LEU A 159 1.23 -11.72 -14.49
N THR A 160 1.79 -10.71 -15.17
CA THR A 160 1.07 -9.81 -16.09
C THR A 160 0.47 -10.54 -17.28
N THR A 161 1.24 -11.40 -17.93
CA THR A 161 0.74 -12.16 -19.07
C THR A 161 -0.41 -13.08 -18.65
N VAL A 162 -0.23 -13.81 -17.55
CA VAL A 162 -1.26 -14.73 -17.04
C VAL A 162 -2.52 -13.98 -16.59
N ALA A 163 -2.38 -12.81 -15.94
CA ALA A 163 -3.53 -12.00 -15.54
C ALA A 163 -4.32 -11.44 -16.73
N LEU A 164 -3.64 -11.09 -17.83
CA LEU A 164 -4.29 -10.67 -19.07
C LEU A 164 -5.07 -11.81 -19.73
N ASP A 165 -4.56 -13.04 -19.64
CA ASP A 165 -5.22 -14.23 -20.18
C ASP A 165 -6.36 -14.75 -19.28
N ASN A 166 -6.41 -14.35 -18.01
CA ASN A 166 -7.39 -14.82 -17.02
C ASN A 166 -8.10 -13.66 -16.30
N PRO A 167 -9.01 -12.93 -16.99
CA PRO A 167 -9.77 -11.84 -16.37
C PRO A 167 -10.49 -12.28 -15.10
N GLY A 168 -10.44 -11.44 -14.06
CA GLY A 168 -11.12 -11.69 -12.77
C GLY A 168 -10.36 -12.58 -11.79
N GLN A 169 -9.18 -13.09 -12.16
CA GLN A 169 -8.28 -13.77 -11.23
C GLN A 169 -7.12 -12.86 -10.82
N ARG A 170 -6.82 -12.84 -9.52
CA ARG A 170 -5.63 -12.18 -8.97
C ARG A 170 -4.50 -13.19 -8.89
N MET A 171 -3.45 -12.97 -9.67
CA MET A 171 -2.22 -13.74 -9.61
C MET A 171 -1.37 -13.23 -8.45
N THR A 172 -0.84 -14.12 -7.61
CA THR A 172 -0.04 -13.73 -6.44
C THR A 172 1.21 -14.57 -6.31
N GLU A 173 2.28 -13.96 -5.83
CA GLU A 173 3.53 -14.64 -5.49
C GLU A 173 4.21 -13.96 -4.30
N VAL A 174 4.84 -14.74 -3.42
CA VAL A 174 5.56 -14.20 -2.26
C VAL A 174 7.05 -14.20 -2.55
N VAL A 175 7.69 -13.04 -2.42
CA VAL A 175 9.12 -12.84 -2.62
C VAL A 175 9.67 -11.97 -1.49
N ALA A 176 10.67 -12.46 -0.77
CA ALA A 176 11.34 -11.74 0.33
C ALA A 176 10.35 -11.04 1.31
N ASP A 177 9.37 -11.81 1.80
CA ASP A 177 8.29 -11.36 2.71
C ASP A 177 7.37 -10.25 2.16
N GLN A 178 7.42 -10.01 0.86
CA GLN A 178 6.45 -9.18 0.15
C GLN A 178 5.53 -10.05 -0.70
N LEU A 179 4.24 -9.73 -0.69
CA LEU A 179 3.25 -10.26 -1.61
C LEU A 179 3.24 -9.39 -2.87
N LEU A 180 3.57 -10.00 -4.00
CA LEU A 180 3.44 -9.42 -5.33
C LEU A 180 2.15 -9.93 -5.94
N SER A 181 1.30 -9.03 -6.42
CA SER A 181 0.06 -9.42 -7.09
C SER A 181 -0.13 -8.71 -8.42
N VAL A 182 -0.80 -9.38 -9.35
CA VAL A 182 -1.30 -8.76 -10.59
C VAL A 182 -2.76 -9.15 -10.77
N GLU A 183 -3.59 -8.19 -11.12
CA GLU A 183 -4.97 -8.41 -11.52
C GLU A 183 -5.38 -7.50 -12.68
N LEU A 184 -6.34 -7.98 -13.48
CA LEU A 184 -7.05 -7.15 -14.45
C LEU A 184 -8.28 -6.54 -13.77
N VAL A 185 -8.26 -5.23 -13.54
CA VAL A 185 -9.37 -4.45 -12.99
C VAL A 185 -10.11 -3.70 -14.12
N PRO A 186 -11.32 -3.17 -13.89
CA PRO A 186 -12.05 -2.43 -14.94
C PRO A 186 -11.27 -1.27 -15.56
N GLN A 187 -10.38 -0.65 -14.78
CA GLN A 187 -9.54 0.48 -15.20
C GLN A 187 -8.33 0.06 -16.04
N GLY A 188 -7.88 -1.20 -15.94
CA GLY A 188 -6.64 -1.67 -16.58
C GLY A 188 -5.95 -2.80 -15.83
N VAL A 189 -4.65 -2.97 -16.07
CA VAL A 189 -3.83 -3.95 -15.34
C VAL A 189 -3.24 -3.30 -14.11
N LEU A 190 -3.44 -3.90 -12.94
CA LEU A 190 -2.91 -3.45 -11.67
C LEU A 190 -1.89 -4.47 -11.15
N PHE A 191 -0.65 -4.04 -10.97
CA PHE A 191 0.36 -4.74 -10.18
C PHE A 191 0.42 -4.13 -8.78
N GLN A 192 0.60 -4.93 -7.73
CA GLN A 192 0.73 -4.42 -6.36
C GLN A 192 1.87 -5.12 -5.60
N VAL A 193 2.51 -4.34 -4.73
CA VAL A 193 3.43 -4.80 -3.69
C VAL A 193 2.79 -4.54 -2.34
N GLN A 194 2.68 -5.59 -1.52
CA GLN A 194 2.06 -5.54 -0.20
C GLN A 194 2.92 -6.31 0.81
N PRO A 195 2.92 -5.93 2.10
CA PRO A 195 3.50 -6.74 3.14
C PRO A 195 2.81 -8.10 3.18
N ARG A 196 3.57 -9.18 3.42
CA ARG A 196 2.99 -10.48 3.73
C ARG A 196 2.16 -10.38 5.02
N GLN A 197 0.92 -10.85 4.96
CA GLN A 197 0.01 -10.99 6.11
C GLN A 197 0.32 -12.25 6.93
#